data_AF-A0A120K2J6-F1
#
_entry.id   AF-A0A120K2J6-F1
#
_cell.length_a   1.000
_cell.length_b   1.000
_cell.length_c   1.000
_cell.angle_alpha   90.00
_cell.angle_beta   90.00
_cell.angle_gamma   90.00
#
_symmetry.space_group_name_H-M   'P 1'
#
loop_
_entity.id
_entity.type
_entity.pdbx_description
1 polymer ?
#
loop_
_entity_poly.entity_id
_entity_poly.type
_entity_poly.pdbx_seq_one_letter_code
_entity_poly.pdbx_strand_id
1 'polypeptide(L)'
;MRSSSASDNNELYGILEKRNINEVQFGIEKRFKTWYGNAVYFANDRKTLGYKSKSTSMTEKGNEIKTEEGQYWLDLLYVCEYCFKYYDDGDELLTHEKICIYKSKAPGRIKYASPEYTIRRVKGTKHELLCQCMCLFTKLFLDNKSVYFKLTSYEFYIVYQNKSTKPLGFFSKDLYSYHKNNLACILVFPPYQKMGLGTLLIEFSYRLSKHEGLISGPELPLSPFGLIGYLKYWSFAILWCLTEGELSGVAKVSIENLCEVTGIRVADVIMTLKHLKCLTNDNEILLPAVRKKAKNYKVERGFMIQDRYLLIDD
;
A
#
# COMPACT_ATOMS: atom_id res chain seq x y z
N MET A 1 13.65 22.09 -45.80
CA MET A 1 12.76 22.31 -44.64
C MET A 1 11.57 21.37 -44.74
N ARG A 2 11.58 20.27 -43.98
CA ARG A 2 10.42 19.43 -43.70
C ARG A 2 10.51 19.02 -42.24
N SER A 3 9.47 19.32 -41.50
CA SER A 3 9.20 18.92 -40.13
C SER A 3 8.66 17.49 -40.09
N SER A 4 9.04 16.72 -39.05
CA SER A 4 8.20 15.75 -38.33
C SER A 4 9.05 15.15 -37.20
N SER A 5 8.96 15.74 -36.00
CA SER A 5 8.23 15.18 -34.85
C SER A 5 8.91 13.94 -34.26
N ALA A 6 9.91 14.17 -33.42
CA ALA A 6 10.30 13.21 -32.39
C ALA A 6 9.18 13.18 -31.35
N SER A 7 8.33 12.16 -31.41
CA SER A 7 7.31 11.88 -30.41
C SER A 7 7.97 11.36 -29.14
N ASP A 8 7.74 12.08 -28.04
CA ASP A 8 7.88 11.63 -26.66
C ASP A 8 7.31 10.22 -26.47
N ASN A 9 8.18 9.22 -26.31
CA ASN A 9 7.82 7.93 -25.71
C ASN A 9 8.55 7.81 -24.37
N ASN A 10 8.04 8.58 -23.40
CA ASN A 10 8.32 8.34 -21.99
C ASN A 10 7.36 7.25 -21.48
N GLU A 11 7.39 6.07 -22.11
CA GLU A 11 6.64 4.90 -21.66
C GLU A 11 7.12 4.53 -20.25
N LEU A 12 6.22 4.60 -19.25
CA LEU A 12 6.51 4.26 -17.87
C LEU A 12 7.13 2.84 -17.80
N TYR A 13 8.41 2.78 -17.45
CA TYR A 13 9.20 1.56 -17.39
C TYR A 13 8.46 0.44 -16.63
N GLY A 14 8.12 -0.64 -17.36
CA GLY A 14 7.62 -1.88 -16.77
C GLY A 14 6.09 -2.01 -16.61
N ILE A 15 5.31 -0.99 -16.97
CA ILE A 15 3.84 -1.06 -16.98
C ILE A 15 3.36 -1.71 -18.29
N LEU A 16 2.42 -2.64 -18.19
CA LEU A 16 1.78 -3.30 -19.32
C LEU A 16 0.26 -3.12 -19.21
N GLU A 17 -0.40 -2.89 -20.35
CA GLU A 17 -1.87 -2.78 -20.41
C GLU A 17 -2.58 -4.09 -20.04
N LYS A 18 -1.93 -5.23 -20.31
CA LYS A 18 -2.45 -6.57 -20.04
C LYS A 18 -1.58 -7.30 -19.03
N ARG A 19 -2.20 -8.21 -18.27
CA ARG A 19 -1.51 -9.12 -17.35
C ARG A 19 -0.62 -10.08 -18.14
N ASN A 20 0.67 -10.08 -17.83
CA ASN A 20 1.67 -10.97 -18.43
C ASN A 20 1.97 -12.22 -17.58
N ILE A 21 1.62 -12.20 -16.29
CA ILE A 21 1.67 -13.36 -15.39
C ILE A 21 0.23 -13.75 -15.06
N ASN A 22 -0.18 -15.00 -15.30
CA ASN A 22 -1.57 -15.40 -15.05
C ASN A 22 -1.88 -15.51 -13.55
N GLU A 23 -1.16 -16.40 -12.85
CA GLU A 23 -1.39 -16.71 -11.43
C GLU A 23 -0.11 -16.60 -10.60
N VAL A 24 -0.32 -16.38 -9.29
CA VAL A 24 0.73 -16.42 -8.28
C VAL A 24 0.41 -17.52 -7.29
N GLN A 25 1.39 -18.40 -7.06
CA GLN A 25 1.45 -19.31 -5.91
C GLN A 25 2.18 -18.57 -4.78
N PHE A 26 1.45 -18.14 -3.75
CA PHE A 26 1.97 -17.38 -2.60
C PHE A 26 2.12 -18.29 -1.37
N GLY A 27 3.37 -18.70 -1.09
CA GLY A 27 3.67 -19.82 -0.21
C GLY A 27 3.16 -21.14 -0.77
N ILE A 28 3.01 -22.15 0.07
CA ILE A 28 2.62 -23.51 -0.38
C ILE A 28 1.10 -23.63 -0.64
N GLU A 29 0.28 -22.84 0.05
CA GLU A 29 -1.16 -23.11 0.16
C GLU A 29 -2.06 -22.18 -0.66
N LYS A 30 -1.56 -21.04 -1.15
CA LYS A 30 -2.41 -19.98 -1.69
C LYS A 30 -2.10 -19.75 -3.16
N ARG A 31 -3.11 -19.82 -4.02
CA ARG A 31 -3.00 -19.50 -5.44
C ARG A 31 -4.09 -18.52 -5.86
N PHE A 32 -3.72 -17.49 -6.61
CA PHE A 32 -4.67 -16.48 -7.10
C PHE A 32 -4.15 -15.75 -8.33
N LYS A 33 -5.08 -15.21 -9.12
CA LYS A 33 -4.78 -14.45 -10.34
C LYS A 33 -4.15 -13.09 -10.02
N THR A 34 -3.22 -12.66 -10.85
CA THR A 34 -2.71 -11.26 -10.83
C THR A 34 -3.81 -10.30 -11.31
N TRP A 35 -3.67 -9.01 -11.05
CA TRP A 35 -4.62 -7.98 -11.53
C TRP A 35 -4.04 -7.12 -12.64
N TYR A 36 -2.73 -6.86 -12.60
CA TYR A 36 -2.03 -6.00 -13.55
C TYR A 36 -0.76 -6.66 -14.08
N GLY A 37 -0.30 -6.18 -15.23
CA GLY A 37 0.98 -6.59 -15.79
C GLY A 37 2.17 -5.92 -15.11
N ASN A 38 3.29 -6.64 -15.13
CA ASN A 38 4.58 -6.16 -14.67
C ASN A 38 5.70 -6.79 -15.52
N ALA A 39 6.25 -6.05 -16.47
CA ALA A 39 7.32 -6.54 -17.35
C ALA A 39 8.66 -6.69 -16.60
N VAL A 40 8.82 -6.02 -15.47
CA VAL A 40 10.10 -5.92 -14.73
C VAL A 40 10.55 -7.26 -14.15
N TYR A 41 9.65 -8.24 -14.05
CA TYR A 41 10.02 -9.60 -13.65
C TYR A 41 10.93 -10.31 -14.65
N PHE A 42 10.90 -9.91 -15.92
CA PHE A 42 11.49 -10.65 -17.03
C PHE A 42 12.72 -9.95 -17.59
N ALA A 43 13.62 -10.74 -18.16
CA ALA A 43 14.68 -10.26 -19.04
C ALA A 43 14.10 -9.76 -20.37
N ASN A 44 14.96 -9.24 -21.24
CA ASN A 44 14.55 -8.70 -22.55
C ASN A 44 13.88 -9.75 -23.46
N ASP A 45 14.12 -11.04 -23.21
CA ASP A 45 13.49 -12.16 -23.94
C ASP A 45 12.02 -12.39 -23.56
N ARG A 46 11.51 -11.70 -22.52
CA ARG A 46 10.14 -11.80 -21.99
C ARG A 46 9.74 -13.23 -21.58
N LYS A 47 10.71 -14.11 -21.34
CA LYS A 47 10.52 -15.52 -20.97
C LYS A 47 11.28 -15.87 -19.71
N THR A 48 12.51 -15.40 -19.61
CA THR A 48 13.39 -15.70 -18.49
C THR A 48 13.17 -14.68 -17.39
N LEU A 49 13.03 -15.12 -16.14
CA LEU A 49 13.00 -14.20 -15.01
C LEU A 49 14.34 -13.45 -14.90
N GLY A 50 14.29 -12.14 -14.73
CA GLY A 50 15.47 -11.27 -14.80
C GLY A 50 16.58 -11.62 -13.80
N TYR A 51 16.25 -12.25 -12.67
CA TYR A 51 17.27 -12.69 -11.72
C TYR A 51 18.12 -13.88 -12.21
N LYS A 52 17.62 -14.68 -13.16
CA LYS A 52 18.35 -15.78 -13.81
C LYS A 52 19.26 -15.28 -14.94
N SER A 53 19.01 -14.11 -15.50
CA SER A 53 19.79 -13.57 -16.62
C SER A 53 21.26 -13.24 -16.27
N LYS A 54 21.60 -13.04 -14.98
CA LYS A 54 22.99 -12.72 -14.58
C LYS A 54 23.97 -13.90 -14.71
N SER A 55 23.50 -15.12 -14.96
CA SER A 55 24.35 -16.29 -15.21
C SER A 55 24.64 -16.56 -16.68
N THR A 56 24.05 -15.80 -17.61
CA THR A 56 24.19 -16.04 -19.05
C THR A 56 24.79 -14.80 -19.70
N SER A 57 26.05 -14.90 -20.12
CA SER A 57 26.75 -13.89 -20.90
C SER A 57 25.93 -13.42 -22.11
N MET A 58 26.07 -12.13 -22.41
CA MET A 58 25.44 -11.41 -23.52
C MET A 58 25.70 -12.08 -24.88
N THR A 59 24.77 -12.91 -25.33
CA THR A 59 24.57 -13.20 -26.76
C THR A 59 23.17 -13.78 -26.93
N GLU A 60 22.23 -12.95 -27.38
CA GLU A 60 21.25 -13.32 -28.40
C GLU A 60 20.39 -12.09 -28.72
N LYS A 61 20.42 -11.69 -30.00
CA LYS A 61 19.48 -10.71 -30.55
C LYS A 61 18.10 -11.34 -30.41
N GLY A 62 17.26 -10.77 -29.55
CA GLY A 62 15.89 -11.22 -29.36
C GLY A 62 15.11 -11.14 -30.67
N ASN A 63 14.76 -12.30 -31.23
CA ASN A 63 13.69 -12.37 -32.21
C ASN A 63 12.40 -11.91 -31.52
N GLU A 64 11.66 -11.00 -32.16
CA GLU A 64 10.30 -10.65 -31.75
C GLU A 64 9.42 -11.90 -31.88
N ILE A 65 9.25 -12.62 -30.77
CA ILE A 65 8.27 -13.69 -30.70
C ILE A 65 6.92 -13.02 -30.56
N LYS A 66 6.12 -13.12 -31.62
CA LYS A 66 4.68 -12.84 -31.58
C LYS A 66 4.08 -13.80 -30.56
N THR A 67 3.85 -13.33 -29.33
CA THR A 67 2.98 -14.03 -28.38
C THR A 67 1.59 -14.10 -29.01
N GLU A 68 1.07 -15.32 -29.20
CA GLU A 68 -0.30 -15.52 -29.67
C GLU A 68 -1.27 -14.74 -28.78
N GLU A 69 -2.32 -14.15 -29.37
CA GLU A 69 -3.31 -13.38 -28.62
C GLU A 69 -3.91 -14.25 -27.50
N GLY A 70 -3.63 -13.87 -26.24
CA GLY A 70 -4.16 -14.57 -25.06
C GLY A 70 -3.13 -15.42 -24.29
N GLN A 71 -1.87 -15.52 -24.75
CA GLN A 71 -0.83 -16.25 -24.03
C GLN A 71 -0.11 -15.37 -23.00
N TYR A 72 0.01 -15.86 -21.76
CA TYR A 72 0.80 -15.23 -20.71
C TYR A 72 2.30 -15.49 -20.92
N TRP A 73 3.16 -14.57 -20.48
CA TRP A 73 4.62 -14.78 -20.49
C TRP A 73 5.05 -15.83 -19.47
N LEU A 74 4.30 -15.91 -18.36
CA LEU A 74 4.44 -16.94 -17.34
C LEU A 74 3.06 -17.31 -16.79
N ASP A 75 2.71 -18.59 -16.82
CA ASP A 75 1.43 -19.05 -16.29
C ASP A 75 1.40 -19.03 -14.75
N LEU A 76 2.50 -19.36 -14.10
CA LEU A 76 2.56 -19.42 -12.64
C LEU A 76 3.86 -18.86 -12.08
N LEU A 77 3.75 -17.83 -11.25
CA LEU A 77 4.86 -17.30 -10.46
C LEU A 77 4.80 -17.86 -9.03
N TYR A 78 5.89 -18.49 -8.59
CA TYR A 78 6.02 -19.01 -7.23
C TYR A 78 6.67 -17.95 -6.34
N VAL A 79 6.03 -17.58 -5.25
CA VAL A 79 6.46 -16.47 -4.38
C VAL A 79 6.50 -16.93 -2.92
N CYS A 80 7.64 -16.73 -2.26
CA CYS A 80 7.79 -16.99 -0.84
C CYS A 80 6.91 -16.05 -0.01
N GLU A 81 6.01 -16.60 0.81
CA GLU A 81 5.06 -15.79 1.58
C GLU A 81 5.70 -14.95 2.70
N TYR A 82 6.96 -15.24 3.07
CA TYR A 82 7.67 -14.50 4.13
C TYR A 82 8.54 -13.36 3.58
N CYS A 83 9.17 -13.57 2.43
CA CYS A 83 10.18 -12.64 1.90
C CYS A 83 9.94 -12.14 0.47
N PHE A 84 8.86 -12.60 -0.17
CA PHE A 84 8.48 -12.24 -1.54
C PHE A 84 9.48 -12.64 -2.63
N LYS A 85 10.57 -13.34 -2.30
CA LYS A 85 11.46 -13.91 -3.31
C LYS A 85 10.67 -14.86 -4.21
N TYR A 86 10.92 -14.78 -5.50
CA TYR A 86 10.08 -15.35 -6.54
C TYR A 86 10.86 -16.27 -7.48
N TYR A 87 10.15 -17.25 -8.04
CA TYR A 87 10.66 -18.32 -8.89
C TYR A 87 9.61 -18.66 -9.96
N ASP A 88 10.07 -19.25 -11.06
CA ASP A 88 9.25 -19.89 -12.11
C ASP A 88 9.15 -21.42 -11.91
N ASP A 89 9.90 -21.97 -10.94
CA ASP A 89 9.87 -23.38 -10.52
C ASP A 89 9.41 -23.53 -9.05
N GLY A 90 8.52 -24.49 -8.81
CA GLY A 90 7.99 -24.81 -7.50
C GLY A 90 9.01 -25.48 -6.56
N ASP A 91 9.93 -26.29 -7.10
CA ASP A 91 10.95 -26.97 -6.28
C ASP A 91 11.97 -25.97 -5.73
N GLU A 92 12.28 -24.91 -6.48
CA GLU A 92 13.09 -23.79 -6.01
C GLU A 92 12.42 -23.06 -4.83
N LEU A 93 11.10 -22.83 -4.90
CA LEU A 93 10.34 -22.24 -3.79
C LEU A 93 10.38 -23.14 -2.55
N LEU A 94 10.13 -24.45 -2.71
CA LEU A 94 10.14 -25.41 -1.59
C LEU A 94 11.52 -25.48 -0.91
N THR A 95 12.58 -25.45 -1.71
CA THR A 95 13.96 -25.42 -1.21
C THR A 95 14.24 -24.11 -0.47
N HIS A 96 13.83 -22.98 -1.05
CA HIS A 96 14.01 -21.67 -0.43
C HIS A 96 13.26 -21.53 0.89
N GLU A 97 12.01 -22.00 0.98
CA GLU A 97 11.20 -21.83 2.18
C GLU A 97 11.83 -22.51 3.42
N LYS A 98 12.54 -23.63 3.22
CA LYS A 98 13.27 -24.34 4.29
C LYS A 98 14.39 -23.49 4.90
N ILE A 99 15.00 -22.59 4.11
CA ILE A 99 16.14 -21.76 4.52
C ILE A 99 15.80 -20.27 4.65
N CYS A 100 14.53 -19.89 4.48
CA CYS A 100 14.11 -18.50 4.51
C CYS A 100 14.20 -17.94 5.94
N ILE A 101 15.15 -17.04 6.19
CA ILE A 101 15.36 -16.43 7.52
C ILE A 101 14.11 -15.71 8.05
N TYR A 102 13.27 -15.19 7.15
CA TYR A 102 12.06 -14.44 7.52
C TYR A 102 10.90 -15.35 7.96
N LYS A 103 11.00 -16.66 7.70
CA LYS A 103 10.09 -17.66 8.27
C LYS A 103 10.22 -17.74 9.78
N SER A 104 11.44 -17.68 10.30
CA SER A 104 11.70 -17.73 11.74
C SER A 104 11.62 -16.38 12.43
N LYS A 105 11.90 -15.27 11.73
CA LYS A 105 11.95 -13.94 12.34
C LYS A 105 11.51 -12.84 11.37
N ALA A 106 10.42 -12.15 11.71
CA ALA A 106 9.98 -10.98 10.96
C ALA A 106 11.06 -9.86 10.93
N PRO A 107 11.11 -9.01 9.89
CA PRO A 107 12.00 -7.85 9.75
C PRO A 107 11.48 -6.58 10.44
N GLY A 108 12.39 -5.67 10.78
CA GLY A 108 12.06 -4.34 11.29
C GLY A 108 11.81 -4.24 12.80
N ARG A 109 11.52 -3.02 13.25
CA ARG A 109 11.21 -2.68 14.65
C ARG A 109 9.71 -2.60 14.85
N ILE A 110 9.18 -3.14 15.94
CA ILE A 110 7.75 -3.06 16.26
C ILE A 110 7.42 -1.60 16.61
N LYS A 111 6.36 -1.07 15.99
CA LYS A 111 5.83 0.28 16.22
C LYS A 111 4.37 0.30 16.68
N TYR A 112 3.70 -0.85 16.60
CA TYR A 112 2.39 -1.11 17.20
C TYR A 112 2.33 -2.57 17.62
N ALA A 113 1.79 -2.86 18.81
CA ALA A 113 1.62 -4.22 19.31
C ALA A 113 0.31 -4.36 20.10
N SER A 114 -0.77 -4.72 19.40
CA SER A 114 -2.04 -5.08 20.04
C SER A 114 -2.10 -6.59 20.35
N PRO A 115 -3.14 -7.09 21.03
CA PRO A 115 -3.33 -8.53 21.24
C PRO A 115 -3.45 -9.36 19.96
N GLU A 116 -3.89 -8.75 18.85
CA GLU A 116 -4.13 -9.45 17.58
C GLU A 116 -3.01 -9.24 16.55
N TYR A 117 -2.49 -8.01 16.45
CA TYR A 117 -1.59 -7.61 15.37
C TYR A 117 -0.37 -6.84 15.87
N THR A 118 0.73 -6.98 15.14
CA THR A 118 1.88 -6.07 15.22
C THR A 118 2.09 -5.33 13.91
N ILE A 119 2.48 -4.05 13.98
CA ILE A 119 2.96 -3.29 12.83
C ILE A 119 4.44 -3.01 13.04
N ARG A 120 5.26 -3.33 12.04
CA ARG A 120 6.72 -3.23 12.13
C ARG A 120 7.26 -2.27 11.07
N ARG A 121 8.09 -1.33 11.51
CA ARG A 121 8.85 -0.40 10.65
C ARG A 121 10.08 -1.11 10.10
N VAL A 122 10.07 -1.34 8.80
CA VAL A 122 11.14 -1.96 8.00
C VAL A 122 11.79 -0.89 7.14
N LYS A 123 13.07 -0.63 7.36
CA LYS A 123 13.83 0.36 6.59
C LYS A 123 14.28 -0.26 5.26
N GLY A 124 13.96 0.38 4.13
CA GLY A 124 14.34 -0.10 2.81
C GLY A 124 15.86 -0.28 2.66
N THR A 125 16.64 0.59 3.29
CA THR A 125 18.13 0.50 3.33
C THR A 125 18.68 -0.72 4.05
N LYS A 126 17.94 -1.31 5.01
CA LYS A 126 18.39 -2.46 5.80
C LYS A 126 17.89 -3.79 5.25
N HIS A 127 16.75 -3.78 4.56
CA HIS A 127 16.08 -4.97 4.04
C HIS A 127 15.77 -4.80 2.55
N GLU A 128 16.76 -4.35 1.78
CA GLU A 128 16.57 -3.90 0.39
C GLU A 128 15.92 -4.97 -0.50
N LEU A 129 16.48 -6.18 -0.54
CA LEU A 129 15.95 -7.27 -1.38
C LEU A 129 14.51 -7.64 -1.02
N LEU A 130 14.19 -7.73 0.27
CA LEU A 130 12.83 -7.99 0.74
C LEU A 130 11.87 -6.92 0.22
N CYS A 131 12.23 -5.64 0.40
CA CYS A 131 11.37 -4.53 0.01
C CYS A 131 11.24 -4.42 -1.52
N GLN A 132 12.30 -4.72 -2.29
CA GLN A 132 12.26 -4.77 -3.76
C GLN A 132 11.33 -5.89 -4.25
N CYS A 133 11.49 -7.12 -3.74
CA CYS A 133 10.62 -8.24 -4.06
C CYS A 133 9.16 -7.95 -3.68
N MET A 134 8.91 -7.36 -2.50
CA MET A 134 7.57 -6.97 -2.08
C MET A 134 6.97 -5.89 -2.99
N CYS A 135 7.76 -4.90 -3.45
CA CYS A 135 7.32 -3.90 -4.41
C CYS A 135 6.95 -4.51 -5.78
N LEU A 136 7.75 -5.46 -6.27
CA LEU A 136 7.46 -6.20 -7.50
C LEU A 136 6.16 -7.02 -7.36
N PHE A 137 5.97 -7.70 -6.24
CA PHE A 137 4.75 -8.43 -5.94
C PHE A 137 3.55 -7.49 -5.89
N THR A 138 3.70 -6.34 -5.22
CA THR A 138 2.66 -5.32 -5.10
C THR A 138 2.22 -4.77 -6.46
N LYS A 139 3.14 -4.60 -7.42
CA LYS A 139 2.81 -4.11 -8.77
C LYS A 139 1.83 -5.02 -9.51
N LEU A 140 1.80 -6.32 -9.19
CA LEU A 140 0.83 -7.26 -9.77
C LEU A 140 -0.62 -6.96 -9.31
N PHE A 141 -0.79 -6.15 -8.27
CA PHE A 141 -2.08 -5.82 -7.65
C PHE A 141 -2.34 -4.32 -7.52
N LEU A 142 -1.44 -3.47 -8.02
CA LEU A 142 -1.59 -2.02 -8.07
C LEU A 142 -1.16 -1.49 -9.45
N ASP A 143 -2.08 -0.80 -10.12
CA ASP A 143 -1.88 -0.28 -11.47
C ASP A 143 -0.84 0.85 -11.51
N ASN A 144 -1.11 1.89 -10.72
CA ASN A 144 -0.36 3.16 -10.68
C ASN A 144 0.90 3.10 -9.80
N LYS A 145 1.48 1.92 -9.60
CA LYS A 145 2.75 1.81 -8.86
C LYS A 145 3.92 1.91 -9.82
N SER A 146 4.69 2.99 -9.73
CA SER A 146 6.01 3.03 -10.35
C SER A 146 6.94 2.03 -9.64
N VAL A 147 7.61 1.18 -10.41
CA VAL A 147 8.58 0.20 -9.88
C VAL A 147 9.94 0.90 -9.76
N TYR A 148 10.20 1.52 -8.61
CA TYR A 148 11.52 2.06 -8.28
C TYR A 148 12.30 1.08 -7.40
N PHE A 149 13.52 0.73 -7.83
CA PHE A 149 14.39 -0.19 -7.09
C PHE A 149 15.24 0.48 -6.02
N LYS A 150 15.43 1.80 -6.11
CA LYS A 150 16.18 2.57 -5.11
C LYS A 150 15.25 2.90 -3.94
N LEU A 151 15.31 2.06 -2.90
CA LEU A 151 14.44 2.15 -1.72
C LEU A 151 15.09 2.88 -0.54
N THR A 152 16.17 3.63 -0.80
CA THR A 152 16.96 4.31 0.25
C THR A 152 16.14 5.35 1.03
N SER A 153 15.12 5.92 0.39
CA SER A 153 14.26 6.97 0.92
C SER A 153 12.95 6.44 1.50
N TYR A 154 12.73 5.11 1.52
CA TYR A 154 11.45 4.53 1.89
C TYR A 154 11.53 3.74 3.20
N GLU A 155 10.50 3.92 4.01
CA GLU A 155 10.16 3.00 5.10
C GLU A 155 8.89 2.24 4.77
N PHE A 156 8.82 0.99 5.22
CA PHE A 156 7.69 0.10 5.04
C PHE A 156 7.12 -0.27 6.41
N TYR A 157 5.83 -0.10 6.58
CA TYR A 157 5.10 -0.42 7.80
C TYR A 157 4.24 -1.64 7.52
N ILE A 158 4.75 -2.80 7.95
CA ILE A 158 4.19 -4.11 7.59
C ILE A 158 3.40 -4.66 8.77
N VAL A 159 2.16 -5.08 8.52
CA VAL A 159 1.30 -5.70 9.54
C VAL A 159 1.45 -7.23 9.54
N TYR A 160 1.52 -7.79 10.74
CA TYR A 160 1.61 -9.23 11.01
C TYR A 160 0.53 -9.62 12.02
N GLN A 161 -0.02 -10.82 11.90
CA GLN A 161 -0.77 -11.44 12.98
C GLN A 161 0.21 -11.88 14.07
N ASN A 162 -0.16 -11.72 15.33
CA ASN A 162 0.66 -12.18 16.45
C ASN A 162 0.95 -13.68 16.36
N LYS A 163 2.16 -14.08 16.76
CA LYS A 163 2.69 -15.45 16.64
C LYS A 163 2.90 -15.95 15.20
N SER A 164 2.70 -15.09 14.21
CA SER A 164 3.02 -15.36 12.81
C SER A 164 4.12 -14.41 12.32
N THR A 165 4.96 -14.90 11.42
CA THR A 165 5.94 -14.10 10.66
C THR A 165 5.48 -13.79 9.25
N LYS A 166 4.25 -14.19 8.88
CA LYS A 166 3.65 -13.94 7.57
C LYS A 166 3.14 -12.50 7.50
N PRO A 167 3.67 -11.67 6.60
CA PRO A 167 3.19 -10.31 6.40
C PRO A 167 1.79 -10.35 5.75
N LEU A 168 0.85 -9.56 6.29
CA LEU A 168 -0.55 -9.56 5.83
C LEU A 168 -0.86 -8.40 4.88
N GLY A 169 -0.06 -7.33 4.98
CA GLY A 169 -0.17 -6.12 4.19
C GLY A 169 0.85 -5.11 4.67
N PHE A 170 0.95 -4.00 3.95
CA PHE A 170 1.83 -2.91 4.34
C PHE A 170 1.35 -1.59 3.78
N PHE A 171 1.93 -0.50 4.31
CA PHE A 171 2.10 0.71 3.54
C PHE A 171 3.57 1.14 3.51
N SER A 172 3.92 1.95 2.52
CA SER A 172 5.22 2.59 2.39
C SER A 172 5.11 4.10 2.60
N LYS A 173 6.14 4.70 3.16
CA LYS A 173 6.28 6.13 3.42
C LYS A 173 7.58 6.63 2.81
N ASP A 174 7.50 7.65 1.98
CA ASP A 174 8.66 8.37 1.45
C ASP A 174 9.13 9.40 2.47
N LEU A 175 10.36 9.25 2.95
CA LEU A 175 10.97 10.13 3.95
C LEU A 175 11.29 11.52 3.41
N TYR A 176 11.37 11.69 2.08
CA TYR A 176 11.66 12.96 1.42
C TYR A 176 10.50 13.46 0.57
N SER A 177 9.27 13.04 0.88
CA SER A 177 8.08 13.47 0.17
C SER A 177 7.95 15.00 0.17
N TYR A 178 8.00 15.63 -1.00
CA TYR A 178 7.82 17.09 -1.15
C TYR A 178 6.48 17.56 -0.58
N HIS A 179 5.41 16.78 -0.80
CA HIS A 179 4.07 17.04 -0.27
C HIS A 179 3.87 16.55 1.17
N LYS A 180 4.94 16.07 1.82
CA LYS A 180 4.91 15.48 3.16
C LYS A 180 3.84 14.40 3.29
N ASN A 181 3.69 13.54 2.27
CA ASN A 181 2.72 12.45 2.28
C ASN A 181 3.05 11.46 3.40
N ASN A 182 2.04 11.01 4.13
CA ASN A 182 2.23 10.01 5.18
C ASN A 182 2.21 8.57 4.66
N LEU A 183 1.74 8.39 3.43
CA LEU A 183 1.55 7.11 2.79
C LEU A 183 1.73 7.25 1.27
N ALA A 184 2.70 6.54 0.71
CA ALA A 184 2.98 6.50 -0.72
C ALA A 184 2.19 5.37 -1.41
N CYS A 185 2.29 4.15 -0.89
CA CYS A 185 1.62 2.98 -1.44
C CYS A 185 1.14 2.08 -0.31
N ILE A 186 -0.07 1.54 -0.44
CA ILE A 186 -0.70 0.63 0.52
C ILE A 186 -1.26 -0.59 -0.21
N LEU A 187 -1.05 -1.77 0.36
CA LEU A 187 -1.67 -3.00 -0.11
C LEU A 187 -1.91 -3.94 1.07
N VAL A 188 -3.14 -4.43 1.20
CA VAL A 188 -3.42 -5.67 1.93
C VAL A 188 -3.31 -6.80 0.92
N PHE A 189 -2.45 -7.79 1.21
CA PHE A 189 -2.18 -8.84 0.23
C PHE A 189 -3.44 -9.65 -0.06
N PRO A 190 -3.64 -10.11 -1.30
CA PRO A 190 -4.93 -10.66 -1.75
C PRO A 190 -5.57 -11.69 -0.82
N PRO A 191 -4.83 -12.66 -0.23
CA PRO A 191 -5.42 -13.65 0.68
C PRO A 191 -5.96 -13.10 2.00
N TYR A 192 -5.54 -11.90 2.39
CA TYR A 192 -5.84 -11.29 3.69
C TYR A 192 -6.76 -10.07 3.58
N GLN A 193 -7.34 -9.85 2.40
CA GLN A 193 -8.32 -8.79 2.19
C GLN A 193 -9.60 -9.03 3.01
N LYS A 194 -10.39 -7.97 3.19
CA LYS A 194 -11.64 -7.98 3.97
C LYS A 194 -11.48 -8.25 5.48
N MET A 195 -10.26 -8.31 6.01
CA MET A 195 -9.97 -8.44 7.45
C MET A 195 -9.88 -7.08 8.19
N GLY A 196 -10.25 -5.96 7.55
CA GLY A 196 -10.14 -4.62 8.15
C GLY A 196 -8.72 -4.03 8.18
N LEU A 197 -7.71 -4.78 7.74
CA LEU A 197 -6.29 -4.38 7.77
C LEU A 197 -5.97 -3.09 7.00
N GLY A 198 -6.69 -2.79 5.93
CA GLY A 198 -6.51 -1.54 5.19
C GLY A 198 -6.86 -0.32 6.04
N THR A 199 -7.96 -0.38 6.79
CA THR A 199 -8.35 0.67 7.74
C THR A 199 -7.33 0.77 8.88
N LEU A 200 -6.88 -0.36 9.43
CA LEU A 200 -5.83 -0.40 10.47
C LEU A 200 -4.54 0.31 10.01
N LEU A 201 -4.08 0.03 8.78
CA LEU A 201 -2.85 0.62 8.23
C LEU A 201 -3.01 2.12 7.93
N ILE A 202 -4.14 2.54 7.35
CA ILE A 202 -4.44 3.97 7.12
C ILE A 202 -4.47 4.71 8.47
N GLU A 203 -5.17 4.17 9.45
CA GLU A 203 -5.27 4.78 10.77
C GLU A 203 -3.90 4.89 11.45
N PHE A 204 -3.08 3.83 11.40
CA PHE A 204 -1.72 3.87 11.92
C PHE A 204 -0.86 4.93 11.23
N SER A 205 -0.99 5.12 9.91
CA SER A 205 -0.26 6.17 9.18
C SER A 205 -0.57 7.58 9.69
N TYR A 206 -1.83 7.84 10.08
CA TYR A 206 -2.23 9.10 10.68
C TYR A 206 -1.76 9.26 12.12
N ARG A 207 -1.75 8.18 12.92
CA ARG A 207 -1.15 8.22 14.28
C ARG A 207 0.32 8.58 14.23
N LEU A 208 1.06 8.03 13.26
CA LEU A 208 2.45 8.38 13.01
C LEU A 208 2.62 9.86 12.63
N SER A 209 1.81 10.38 11.69
CA SER A 209 1.87 11.80 11.31
C SER A 209 1.52 12.74 12.45
N LYS A 210 0.51 12.41 13.27
CA LYS A 210 0.17 13.23 14.44
C LYS A 210 1.31 13.28 15.45
N HIS A 211 1.98 12.16 15.70
CA HIS A 211 3.17 12.11 16.56
C HIS A 211 4.31 12.97 16.00
N GLU A 212 4.46 13.03 14.68
CA GLU A 212 5.41 13.90 13.99
C GLU A 212 4.94 15.38 13.87
N GLY A 213 3.76 15.73 14.39
CA GLY A 213 3.19 17.08 14.29
C GLY A 213 2.78 17.48 12.86
N LEU A 214 2.43 16.50 12.01
CA LEU A 214 2.12 16.71 10.60
C LEU A 214 0.63 16.58 10.30
N ILE A 215 0.08 17.59 9.61
CA ILE A 215 -1.18 17.50 8.87
C ILE A 215 -0.85 16.91 7.50
N SER A 216 -1.32 15.70 7.22
CA SER A 216 -0.87 14.90 6.09
C SER A 216 -1.99 14.04 5.47
N GLY A 217 -1.63 13.32 4.42
CA GLY A 217 -2.49 12.44 3.68
C GLY A 217 -1.70 11.59 2.67
N PRO A 218 -2.41 10.73 1.92
CA PRO A 218 -1.80 9.87 0.93
C PRO A 218 -1.16 10.65 -0.22
N GLU A 219 -0.26 9.97 -0.91
CA GLU A 219 0.13 10.33 -2.26
C GLU A 219 -1.06 10.23 -3.23
N LEU A 220 -1.12 11.17 -4.17
CA LEU A 220 -2.15 11.28 -5.19
C LEU A 220 -1.55 10.97 -6.57
N PRO A 221 -2.33 10.40 -7.51
CA PRO A 221 -3.75 10.04 -7.39
C PRO A 221 -3.99 8.72 -6.62
N LEU A 222 -5.10 8.65 -5.89
CA LEU A 222 -5.54 7.41 -5.23
C LEU A 222 -6.12 6.41 -6.24
N SER A 223 -5.92 5.11 -6.01
CA SER A 223 -6.68 4.07 -6.69
C SER A 223 -8.16 4.11 -6.26
N PRO A 224 -9.11 3.59 -7.05
CA PRO A 224 -10.53 3.56 -6.67
C PRO A 224 -10.78 2.90 -5.31
N PHE A 225 -10.12 1.76 -5.04
CA PHE A 225 -10.19 1.09 -3.74
C PHE A 225 -9.51 1.89 -2.63
N GLY A 226 -8.40 2.57 -2.94
CA GLY A 226 -7.73 3.49 -2.03
C GLY A 226 -8.66 4.63 -1.60
N LEU A 227 -9.33 5.29 -2.55
CA LEU A 227 -10.29 6.37 -2.27
C LEU A 227 -11.43 5.92 -1.37
N ILE A 228 -12.01 4.73 -1.62
CA ILE A 228 -13.05 4.16 -0.75
C ILE A 228 -12.51 3.93 0.67
N GLY A 229 -11.29 3.37 0.79
CA GLY A 229 -10.64 3.13 2.08
C GLY A 229 -10.38 4.41 2.87
N TYR A 230 -9.85 5.44 2.20
CA TYR A 230 -9.58 6.75 2.80
C TYR A 230 -10.86 7.49 3.17
N LEU A 231 -11.87 7.55 2.29
CA LEU A 231 -13.16 8.16 2.61
C LEU A 231 -13.83 7.49 3.81
N LYS A 232 -13.71 6.17 3.96
CA LYS A 232 -14.20 5.45 5.13
C LYS A 232 -13.49 5.91 6.41
N TYR A 233 -12.16 5.98 6.40
CA TYR A 233 -11.37 6.42 7.55
C TYR A 233 -11.62 7.90 7.88
N TRP A 234 -11.51 8.80 6.90
CA TRP A 234 -11.73 10.24 7.10
C TRP A 234 -13.14 10.53 7.59
N SER A 235 -14.15 9.86 7.02
CA SER A 235 -15.53 10.00 7.49
C SER A 235 -15.64 9.61 8.95
N PHE A 236 -15.07 8.46 9.33
CA PHE A 236 -15.07 8.02 10.71
C PHE A 236 -14.36 9.03 11.62
N ALA A 237 -13.16 9.48 11.27
CA ALA A 237 -12.35 10.37 12.09
C ALA A 237 -13.01 11.74 12.30
N ILE A 238 -13.55 12.34 11.24
CA ILE A 238 -14.24 13.63 11.31
C ILE A 238 -15.52 13.50 12.13
N LEU A 239 -16.34 12.48 11.88
CA LEU A 239 -17.59 12.27 12.62
C LEU A 239 -17.32 12.00 14.10
N TRP A 240 -16.34 11.15 14.42
CA TRP A 240 -15.93 10.87 15.79
C TRP A 240 -15.48 12.15 16.50
N CYS A 241 -14.58 12.92 15.89
CA CYS A 241 -14.06 14.17 16.46
C CYS A 241 -15.19 15.17 16.82
N LEU A 242 -16.19 15.29 15.95
CA LEU A 242 -17.32 16.21 16.13
C LEU A 242 -18.42 15.71 17.11
N THR A 243 -18.41 14.44 17.50
CA THR A 243 -19.50 13.84 18.29
C THR A 243 -19.04 13.21 19.60
N GLU A 244 -17.91 12.52 19.58
CA GLU A 244 -17.35 11.77 20.71
C GLU A 244 -15.96 12.30 21.13
N GLY A 245 -15.29 13.02 20.24
CA GLY A 245 -13.91 13.48 20.42
C GLY A 245 -13.76 14.91 20.91
N GLU A 246 -12.59 15.49 20.64
CA GLU A 246 -12.11 16.76 21.20
C GLU A 246 -12.97 17.96 20.81
N LEU A 247 -13.70 17.87 19.70
CA LEU A 247 -14.58 18.94 19.22
C LEU A 247 -16.05 18.70 19.61
N SER A 248 -16.33 17.65 20.39
CA SER A 248 -17.67 17.41 20.92
C SER A 248 -18.07 18.54 21.89
N GLY A 249 -19.23 19.14 21.65
CA GLY A 249 -19.75 20.24 22.47
C GLY A 249 -19.20 21.63 22.11
N VAL A 250 -18.27 21.74 21.17
CA VAL A 250 -17.79 23.04 20.68
C VAL A 250 -18.87 23.73 19.85
N ALA A 251 -19.19 24.98 20.19
CA ALA A 251 -20.31 25.71 19.58
C ALA A 251 -20.09 26.03 18.08
N LYS A 252 -18.85 26.29 17.68
CA LYS A 252 -18.44 26.56 16.30
C LYS A 252 -17.11 25.87 16.02
N VAL A 253 -17.04 25.11 14.93
CA VAL A 253 -15.86 24.36 14.51
C VAL A 253 -15.44 24.84 13.14
N SER A 254 -14.17 25.25 12.98
CA SER A 254 -13.61 25.58 11.67
C SER A 254 -12.99 24.36 11.00
N ILE A 255 -12.70 24.47 9.70
CA ILE A 255 -11.98 23.41 8.97
C ILE A 255 -10.57 23.23 9.50
N GLU A 256 -9.92 24.31 9.93
CA GLU A 256 -8.60 24.30 10.55
C GLU A 256 -8.61 23.49 11.84
N ASN A 257 -9.62 23.66 12.71
CA ASN A 257 -9.75 22.84 13.93
C ASN A 257 -9.87 21.35 13.60
N LEU A 258 -10.63 20.99 12.56
CA LEU A 258 -10.72 19.61 12.11
C LEU A 258 -9.36 19.09 11.62
N CYS A 259 -8.61 19.90 10.86
CA CYS A 259 -7.30 19.51 10.36
C CYS A 259 -6.29 19.30 11.50
N GLU A 260 -6.27 20.20 12.47
CA GLU A 260 -5.40 20.13 13.66
C GLU A 260 -5.70 18.89 14.50
N VAL A 261 -6.98 18.64 14.82
CA VAL A 261 -7.35 17.50 15.66
C VAL A 261 -7.20 16.18 14.92
N THR A 262 -7.57 16.11 13.64
CA THR A 262 -7.56 14.84 12.89
C THR A 262 -6.22 14.54 12.19
N GLY A 263 -5.39 15.56 11.96
CA GLY A 263 -4.18 15.46 11.14
C GLY A 263 -4.46 15.32 9.64
N ILE A 264 -5.71 15.49 9.19
CA ILE A 264 -6.14 15.35 7.80
C ILE A 264 -5.99 16.70 7.08
N ARG A 265 -5.52 16.68 5.83
CA ARG A 265 -5.39 17.90 4.99
C ARG A 265 -6.73 18.57 4.76
N VAL A 266 -6.70 19.91 4.62
CA VAL A 266 -7.88 20.74 4.30
C VAL A 266 -8.67 20.18 3.11
N ALA A 267 -7.99 19.85 2.01
CA ALA A 267 -8.65 19.33 0.81
C ALA A 267 -9.39 17.99 1.08
N ASP A 268 -8.78 17.10 1.86
CA ASP A 268 -9.35 15.79 2.21
C ASP A 268 -10.53 15.94 3.20
N VAL A 269 -10.44 16.88 4.15
CA VAL A 269 -11.54 17.24 5.07
C VAL A 269 -12.74 17.77 4.27
N ILE A 270 -12.53 18.75 3.39
CA ILE A 270 -13.60 19.34 2.57
C ILE A 270 -14.24 18.27 1.68
N MET A 271 -13.43 17.44 1.00
CA MET A 271 -13.92 16.35 0.16
C MET A 271 -14.78 15.37 0.97
N THR A 272 -14.33 15.01 2.16
CA THR A 272 -15.04 14.06 3.03
C THR A 272 -16.35 14.64 3.54
N LEU A 273 -16.37 15.90 3.98
CA LEU A 273 -17.59 16.56 4.43
C LEU A 273 -18.63 16.71 3.30
N LYS A 274 -18.18 16.99 2.07
CA LYS A 274 -19.03 16.97 0.87
C LYS A 274 -19.58 15.56 0.60
N HIS A 275 -18.73 14.54 0.68
CA HIS A 275 -19.15 13.13 0.54
C HIS A 275 -20.21 12.74 1.59
N LEU A 276 -20.05 13.21 2.83
CA LEU A 276 -21.00 12.98 3.91
C LEU A 276 -22.29 13.79 3.80
N LYS A 277 -22.37 14.77 2.88
CA LYS A 277 -23.45 15.76 2.79
C LYS A 277 -23.65 16.50 4.12
N CYS A 278 -22.54 16.87 4.75
CA CYS A 278 -22.51 17.58 6.04
C CYS A 278 -22.08 19.05 5.91
N LEU A 279 -21.89 19.56 4.69
CA LEU A 279 -21.62 20.98 4.43
C LEU A 279 -22.82 21.64 3.75
N THR A 280 -23.12 22.88 4.14
CA THR A 280 -24.05 23.77 3.43
C THR A 280 -23.38 24.39 2.20
N ASN A 281 -24.18 25.10 1.38
CA ASN A 281 -23.66 25.91 0.28
C ASN A 281 -22.75 27.05 0.76
N ASP A 282 -22.96 27.52 2.00
CA ASP A 282 -22.16 28.56 2.65
C ASP A 282 -20.94 27.99 3.40
N ASN A 283 -20.60 26.71 3.16
CA ASN A 283 -19.49 25.99 3.79
C ASN A 283 -19.60 25.82 5.32
N GLU A 284 -20.81 25.80 5.86
CA GLU A 284 -21.06 25.52 7.29
C GLU A 284 -21.30 24.03 7.55
N ILE A 285 -20.83 23.54 8.70
CA ILE A 285 -21.00 22.13 9.10
C ILE A 285 -22.38 21.91 9.73
N LEU A 286 -23.17 21.00 9.14
CA LEU A 286 -24.51 20.64 9.60
C LEU A 286 -24.47 19.61 10.73
N LEU A 287 -24.47 20.06 11.99
CA LEU A 287 -24.44 19.18 13.18
C LEU A 287 -25.53 18.09 13.20
N PRO A 288 -26.80 18.34 12.78
CA PRO A 288 -27.80 17.27 12.71
C PRO A 288 -27.43 16.16 11.71
N ALA A 289 -26.85 16.53 10.56
CA ALA A 289 -26.39 15.57 9.56
C ALA A 289 -25.19 14.77 10.07
N VAL A 290 -24.24 15.44 10.74
CA VAL A 290 -23.08 14.82 11.40
C VAL A 290 -23.53 13.79 12.42
N ARG A 291 -24.44 14.13 13.36
CA ARG A 291 -24.95 13.18 14.37
C ARG A 291 -25.64 11.97 13.76
N LYS A 292 -26.42 12.17 12.68
CA LYS A 292 -27.06 11.07 11.95
C LYS A 292 -26.03 10.14 11.29
N LYS A 293 -25.00 10.72 10.66
CA LYS A 293 -23.93 9.97 10.00
C LYS A 293 -23.04 9.24 11.01
N ALA A 294 -22.72 9.86 12.14
CA ALA A 294 -21.95 9.27 13.23
C ALA A 294 -22.55 7.92 13.69
N LYS A 295 -23.87 7.88 13.91
CA LYS A 295 -24.60 6.64 14.23
C LYS A 295 -24.49 5.58 13.14
N ASN A 296 -24.58 5.96 11.87
CA ASN A 296 -24.45 5.03 10.75
C ASN A 296 -23.03 4.45 10.62
N TYR A 297 -22.02 5.25 10.94
CA TYR A 297 -20.61 4.85 10.94
C TYR A 297 -20.19 4.12 12.22
N LYS A 298 -21.07 4.03 13.22
CA LYS A 298 -20.83 3.38 14.52
C LYS A 298 -19.59 3.93 15.22
N VAL A 299 -19.46 5.25 15.24
CA VAL A 299 -18.27 5.94 15.78
C VAL A 299 -18.07 5.68 17.27
N GLU A 300 -19.12 5.32 18.00
CA GLU A 300 -19.07 4.94 19.42
C GLU A 300 -18.13 3.74 19.70
N ARG A 301 -17.83 2.93 18.67
CA ARG A 301 -16.88 1.81 18.79
C ARG A 301 -15.44 2.27 18.96
N GLY A 302 -15.15 3.52 18.61
CA GLY A 302 -13.80 4.05 18.60
C GLY A 302 -12.92 3.50 17.48
N PHE A 303 -11.69 3.98 17.51
CA PHE A 303 -10.60 3.73 16.57
C PHE A 303 -10.01 2.32 16.69
N MET A 304 -9.51 1.75 15.57
CA MET A 304 -8.90 0.40 15.59
C MET A 304 -7.52 0.40 16.26
N ILE A 305 -6.76 1.47 16.08
CA ILE A 305 -5.47 1.70 16.72
C ILE A 305 -5.72 2.36 18.07
N GLN A 306 -5.23 1.69 19.11
CA GLN A 306 -5.32 2.17 20.49
C GLN A 306 -3.96 2.68 20.94
N ASP A 307 -3.93 3.88 21.53
CA ASP A 307 -2.67 4.57 21.86
C ASP A 307 -1.78 3.80 22.83
N ARG A 308 -2.38 3.06 23.77
CA ARG A 308 -1.67 2.18 24.71
C ARG A 308 -0.80 1.09 24.07
N TYR A 309 -1.02 0.80 22.78
CA TYR A 309 -0.27 -0.21 22.02
C TYR A 309 0.71 0.40 21.02
N LEU A 310 0.80 1.73 20.94
CA LEU A 310 1.78 2.41 20.10
C LEU A 310 3.16 2.39 20.74
N LEU A 311 4.17 2.14 19.92
CA LEU A 311 5.59 2.07 20.30
C LEU A 311 6.40 2.97 19.36
N ILE A 312 5.91 4.20 19.17
CA ILE A 312 6.41 5.12 18.15
C ILE A 312 7.57 6.00 18.62
N ASP A 313 7.66 6.26 19.92
CA ASP A 313 8.85 6.85 20.55
C ASP A 313 10.06 5.93 20.32
N ASP A 314 11.11 6.48 19.70
CA ASP A 314 12.38 5.78 19.42
C ASP A 314 13.38 5.97 20.58
#